data_AF-A0A957UFE3-F1
#
_entry.id   AF-A0A957UFE3-F1
#
_cell.length_a   1.000
_cell.length_b   1.000
_cell.length_c   1.000
_cell.angle_alpha   90.00
_cell.angle_beta   90.00
_cell.angle_gamma   90.00
#
_symmetry.space_group_name_H-M   'P 1'
#
loop_
_entity.id
_entity.type
_entity.pdbx_description
1 polymer ?
#
loop_
_entity_poly.entity_id
_entity_poly.type
_entity_poly.pdbx_seq_one_letter_code
_entity_poly.pdbx_strand_id
1 'polypeptide(L)'
;PLLFGAAHLGAWLLRRYADSRQILQNAARAWTPEATTRESVLLAAALAILTVAGLFWLLAFVNNQQLDVGIVWITILILGVAGVLIVGFAIWTNQWQSIAILGLYIGVLLLAATVSSCWQLNQTDAPRQPEGFFADISADDVRNLADDIGMLSSQRVGDPHEIPLIVQMRAAPDPVLAWYLRDMRKLTWALAPAAAASGAQMPLVVSFAEDAPAVLPGEGYAGSHYQLHQNWLPSVLMEQNVERIEGQSWSERMAQAWSSKYRPLLRWMLFRKIGQDPPVQRVVLWAAGY
;
A
#
# COMPACT_ATOMS: atom_id res chain seq x y z
N PRO A 1 -6.57 -10.40 -15.39
CA PRO A 1 -6.48 -9.53 -16.60
C PRO A 1 -5.05 -9.20 -17.06
N LEU A 2 -4.14 -8.72 -16.20
CA LEU A 2 -2.75 -8.39 -16.59
C LEU A 2 -1.93 -9.62 -17.03
N LEU A 3 -2.10 -10.77 -16.37
CA LEU A 3 -1.43 -12.01 -16.74
C LEU A 3 -1.88 -12.54 -18.12
N PHE A 4 -3.16 -12.39 -18.45
CA PHE A 4 -3.68 -12.72 -19.77
C PHE A 4 -3.16 -11.76 -20.85
N GLY A 5 -3.05 -10.47 -20.55
CA GLY A 5 -2.42 -9.49 -21.42
C GLY A 5 -0.94 -9.80 -21.69
N ALA A 6 -0.19 -10.15 -20.64
CA ALA A 6 1.22 -10.53 -20.75
C ALA A 6 1.41 -11.83 -21.55
N ALA A 7 0.55 -12.84 -21.34
CA ALA A 7 0.58 -14.08 -22.10
C ALA A 7 0.25 -13.86 -23.58
N HIS A 8 -0.73 -12.99 -23.89
CA HIS A 8 -1.11 -12.68 -25.26
C HIS A 8 -0.04 -11.85 -25.98
N LEU A 9 0.59 -10.90 -25.28
CA LEU A 9 1.72 -10.13 -25.78
C LEU A 9 2.94 -11.03 -26.01
N GLY A 10 3.21 -11.95 -25.08
CA GLY A 10 4.27 -12.95 -25.20
C GLY A 10 4.06 -13.91 -26.38
N ALA A 11 2.83 -14.42 -26.57
CA ALA A 11 2.49 -15.28 -27.69
C ALA A 11 2.56 -14.54 -29.04
N TRP A 12 2.12 -13.27 -29.09
CA TRP A 12 2.23 -12.44 -30.27
C TRP A 12 3.70 -12.15 -30.62
N LEU A 13 4.53 -11.82 -29.62
CA LEU A 13 5.97 -11.62 -29.78
C LEU A 13 6.66 -12.91 -30.25
N LEU A 14 6.32 -14.07 -29.68
CA LEU A 14 6.87 -15.36 -30.10
C LEU A 14 6.50 -15.73 -31.54
N ARG A 15 5.27 -15.45 -31.97
CA ARG A 15 4.81 -15.70 -33.34
C ARG A 15 5.50 -14.77 -34.34
N ARG A 16 5.64 -13.48 -33.99
CA ARG A 16 6.42 -12.49 -34.74
C ARG A 16 7.90 -12.87 -34.83
N TYR A 17 8.43 -13.48 -33.77
CA TYR A 17 9.80 -13.99 -33.70
C TYR A 17 10.01 -15.24 -34.58
N ALA A 18 8.99 -16.10 -34.70
CA ALA A 18 9.03 -17.28 -35.56
C ALA A 18 9.02 -16.91 -37.05
N ASP A 19 8.15 -15.97 -37.47
CA ASP A 19 8.09 -15.52 -38.87
C ASP A 19 9.35 -14.75 -39.30
N SER A 20 10.00 -14.05 -38.35
CA SER A 20 11.26 -13.36 -38.61
C SER A 20 12.48 -14.28 -38.70
N ARG A 21 12.43 -15.53 -38.20
CA ARG A 21 13.55 -16.49 -38.31
C ARG A 21 13.91 -16.83 -39.76
N GLN A 22 12.94 -16.92 -40.66
CA GLN A 22 13.22 -17.19 -42.08
C GLN A 22 13.93 -16.01 -42.77
N ILE A 23 13.61 -14.78 -42.38
CA ILE A 23 14.27 -13.56 -42.88
C ILE A 23 15.66 -13.42 -42.24
N LEU A 24 15.79 -13.78 -40.95
CA LEU A 24 17.05 -13.77 -40.21
C LEU A 24 18.05 -14.82 -40.70
N GLN A 25 17.63 -16.00 -41.14
CA GLN A 25 18.54 -16.99 -41.74
C GLN A 25 19.17 -16.49 -43.06
N ASN A 26 18.45 -15.65 -43.81
CA ASN A 26 18.94 -15.04 -45.05
C ASN A 26 19.80 -13.80 -44.78
N ALA A 27 19.47 -13.00 -43.76
CA ALA A 27 20.27 -11.85 -43.33
C ALA A 27 21.55 -12.25 -42.56
N ALA A 28 21.53 -13.36 -41.81
CA ALA A 28 22.66 -13.86 -41.02
C ALA A 28 23.84 -14.35 -41.87
N ARG A 29 23.62 -14.68 -43.15
CA ARG A 29 24.72 -14.98 -44.09
C ARG A 29 25.46 -13.73 -44.58
N ALA A 30 24.89 -12.54 -44.38
CA ALA A 30 25.48 -11.25 -44.78
C ALA A 30 26.01 -10.43 -43.60
N TRP A 31 25.90 -10.93 -42.37
CA TRP A 31 26.17 -10.18 -41.14
C TRP A 31 27.45 -10.69 -40.48
N THR A 32 28.47 -9.84 -40.34
CA THR A 32 29.69 -10.14 -39.58
C THR A 32 29.43 -9.91 -38.08
N PRO A 33 29.44 -10.96 -37.24
CA PRO A 33 28.91 -10.91 -35.87
C PRO A 33 29.86 -10.33 -34.81
N GLU A 34 31.10 -9.96 -35.15
CA GLU A 34 32.14 -9.76 -34.14
C GLU A 34 32.19 -8.35 -33.51
N ALA A 35 31.74 -7.30 -34.23
CA ALA A 35 31.75 -5.93 -33.70
C ALA A 35 30.53 -5.63 -32.80
N THR A 36 29.36 -6.16 -33.17
CA THR A 36 28.07 -5.79 -32.59
C THR A 36 27.79 -6.40 -31.21
N THR A 37 28.41 -7.52 -30.83
CA THR A 37 28.24 -8.12 -29.50
C THR A 37 28.90 -7.31 -28.39
N ARG A 38 30.10 -6.73 -28.64
CA ARG A 38 30.83 -5.98 -27.61
C ARG A 38 30.12 -4.67 -27.28
N GLU A 39 29.68 -3.95 -28.29
CA GLU A 39 28.94 -2.68 -28.14
C GLU A 39 27.59 -2.89 -27.46
N SER A 40 26.88 -3.98 -27.80
CA SER A 40 25.60 -4.33 -27.16
C SER A 40 25.77 -4.65 -25.67
N VAL A 41 26.84 -5.35 -25.29
CA VAL A 41 27.16 -5.64 -23.89
C VAL A 41 27.53 -4.36 -23.13
N LEU A 42 28.34 -3.49 -23.74
CA LEU A 42 28.70 -2.19 -23.14
C LEU A 42 27.47 -1.31 -22.94
N LEU A 43 26.56 -1.26 -23.91
CA LEU A 43 25.31 -0.53 -23.76
C LEU A 43 24.43 -1.13 -22.66
N ALA A 44 24.25 -2.45 -22.63
CA ALA A 44 23.44 -3.11 -21.60
C ALA A 44 24.01 -2.85 -20.20
N ALA A 45 25.34 -2.89 -20.05
CA ALA A 45 26.01 -2.53 -18.81
C ALA A 45 25.82 -1.04 -18.45
N ALA A 46 25.98 -0.13 -19.41
CA ALA A 46 25.76 1.30 -19.20
C ALA A 46 24.31 1.60 -18.80
N LEU A 47 23.33 0.98 -19.47
CA LEU A 47 21.93 1.10 -19.12
C LEU A 47 21.66 0.57 -17.72
N ALA A 48 22.16 -0.61 -17.37
CA ALA A 48 22.01 -1.16 -16.02
C ALA A 48 22.57 -0.21 -14.94
N ILE A 49 23.76 0.36 -15.16
CA ILE A 49 24.36 1.34 -14.24
C ILE A 49 23.47 2.58 -14.13
N LEU A 50 22.99 3.13 -15.25
CA LEU A 50 22.11 4.29 -15.27
C LEU A 50 20.75 4.02 -14.62
N THR A 51 20.21 2.80 -14.76
CA THR A 51 18.96 2.42 -14.07
C THR A 51 19.17 2.41 -12.57
N VAL A 52 20.23 1.74 -12.10
CA VAL A 52 20.52 1.63 -10.67
C VAL A 52 20.75 3.02 -10.10
N ALA A 53 21.58 3.85 -10.75
CA ALA A 53 21.80 5.23 -10.37
C ALA A 53 20.48 6.03 -10.39
N GLY A 54 19.69 5.93 -11.46
CA GLY A 54 18.41 6.61 -11.60
C GLY A 54 17.40 6.22 -10.52
N LEU A 55 17.37 4.95 -10.13
CA LEU A 55 16.57 4.46 -9.01
C LEU A 55 17.04 5.07 -7.69
N PHE A 56 18.34 5.08 -7.40
CA PHE A 56 18.86 5.72 -6.18
C PHE A 56 18.52 7.21 -6.12
N TRP A 57 18.68 7.93 -7.22
CA TRP A 57 18.35 9.35 -7.30
C TRP A 57 16.85 9.62 -7.20
N LEU A 58 16.01 8.78 -7.82
CA LEU A 58 14.55 8.85 -7.67
C LEU A 58 14.13 8.59 -6.22
N LEU A 59 14.74 7.61 -5.55
CA LEU A 59 14.47 7.31 -4.15
C LEU A 59 14.90 8.47 -3.25
N ALA A 60 16.08 9.05 -3.49
CA ALA A 60 16.56 10.24 -2.78
C ALA A 60 15.61 11.42 -2.97
N PHE A 61 15.15 11.65 -4.21
CA PHE A 61 14.18 12.69 -4.55
C PHE A 61 12.86 12.52 -3.79
N VAL A 62 12.27 11.33 -3.82
CA VAL A 62 10.97 11.06 -3.15
C VAL A 62 11.10 11.13 -1.62
N ASN A 63 12.25 10.74 -1.07
CA ASN A 63 12.46 10.80 0.36
C ASN A 63 12.61 12.24 0.88
N ASN A 64 13.19 13.14 0.07
CA ASN A 64 13.41 14.53 0.46
C ASN A 64 12.10 15.27 0.73
N GLN A 65 12.02 15.97 1.87
CA GLN A 65 10.84 16.72 2.27
C GLN A 65 10.69 18.01 1.46
N GLN A 66 11.82 18.65 1.15
CA GLN A 66 11.87 19.88 0.37
C GLN A 66 12.23 19.55 -1.08
N LEU A 67 11.72 20.34 -2.02
CA LEU A 67 12.08 20.20 -3.43
C LEU A 67 13.51 20.73 -3.62
N ASP A 68 14.48 19.82 -3.57
CA ASP A 68 15.87 20.13 -3.91
C ASP A 68 16.02 20.09 -5.43
N VAL A 69 16.17 21.29 -6.00
CA VAL A 69 16.32 21.50 -7.44
C VAL A 69 17.55 20.77 -8.00
N GLY A 70 18.62 20.62 -7.21
CA GLY A 70 19.82 19.87 -7.61
C GLY A 70 19.52 18.39 -7.81
N ILE A 71 18.80 17.76 -6.87
CA ILE A 71 18.40 16.36 -6.96
C ILE A 71 17.47 16.15 -8.17
N VAL A 72 16.54 17.07 -8.42
CA VAL A 72 15.65 17.03 -9.59
C VAL A 72 16.46 17.03 -10.88
N TRP A 73 17.38 17.97 -11.05
CA TRP A 73 18.19 18.08 -12.26
C TRP A 73 19.07 16.86 -12.49
N ILE A 74 19.69 16.32 -11.45
CA ILE A 74 20.52 15.11 -11.57
C ILE A 74 19.65 13.91 -11.96
N THR A 75 18.46 13.77 -11.36
CA THR A 75 17.52 12.69 -11.71
C THR A 75 17.08 12.79 -13.17
N ILE A 76 16.70 14.00 -13.62
CA ILE A 76 16.33 14.26 -15.03
C ILE A 76 17.51 13.99 -15.96
N LEU A 77 18.71 14.40 -15.59
CA LEU A 77 19.92 14.19 -16.38
C LEU A 77 20.19 12.69 -16.58
N ILE A 78 20.16 11.88 -15.51
CA ILE A 78 20.40 10.44 -15.59
C ILE A 78 19.35 9.75 -16.46
N LEU A 79 18.06 10.06 -16.26
CA LEU A 79 16.98 9.49 -17.06
C LEU A 79 17.05 9.95 -18.53
N GLY A 80 17.43 11.21 -18.76
CA GLY A 80 17.63 11.78 -20.08
C GLY A 80 18.78 11.11 -20.84
N VAL A 81 19.93 10.93 -20.19
CA VAL A 81 21.08 10.21 -20.76
C VAL A 81 20.70 8.76 -21.09
N ALA A 82 19.99 8.07 -20.20
CA ALA A 82 19.50 6.73 -20.48
C ALA A 82 18.56 6.70 -21.70
N GLY A 83 17.63 7.64 -21.80
CA GLY A 83 16.73 7.78 -22.95
C GLY A 83 17.47 8.05 -24.26
N VAL A 84 18.43 8.97 -24.24
CA VAL A 84 19.27 9.29 -25.42
C VAL A 84 20.09 8.09 -25.86
N LEU A 85 20.65 7.32 -24.94
CA LEU A 85 21.38 6.09 -25.28
C LEU A 85 20.47 5.04 -25.92
N ILE A 86 19.25 4.86 -25.41
CA ILE A 86 18.28 3.93 -25.99
C ILE A 86 17.90 4.38 -27.42
N VAL A 87 17.56 5.65 -27.61
CA VAL A 87 17.14 6.19 -28.91
C VAL A 87 18.31 6.20 -29.90
N GLY A 88 19.48 6.66 -29.48
CA GLY A 88 20.69 6.69 -30.29
C GLY A 88 21.08 5.29 -30.76
N PHE A 89 21.03 4.31 -29.84
CA PHE A 89 21.28 2.92 -30.20
C PHE A 89 20.19 2.33 -31.10
N ALA A 90 18.93 2.71 -30.91
CA ALA A 90 17.83 2.27 -31.78
C ALA A 90 17.93 2.79 -33.21
N ILE A 91 18.49 3.99 -33.39
CA ILE A 91 18.76 4.57 -34.72
C ILE A 91 20.01 3.94 -35.35
N TRP A 92 21.04 3.70 -34.55
CA TRP A 92 22.33 3.22 -35.03
C TRP A 92 22.35 1.71 -35.35
N THR A 93 21.59 0.93 -34.59
CA THR A 93 21.57 -0.54 -34.69
C THR A 93 20.38 -1.01 -35.53
N ASN A 94 20.38 -2.27 -35.94
CA ASN A 94 19.20 -2.91 -36.50
C ASN A 94 18.03 -2.84 -35.49
N GLN A 95 16.90 -2.28 -35.92
CA GLN A 95 15.68 -2.09 -35.10
C GLN A 95 15.28 -3.34 -34.32
N TRP A 96 15.48 -4.53 -34.91
CA TRP A 96 15.17 -5.80 -34.25
C TRP A 96 16.03 -6.10 -33.02
N GLN A 97 17.32 -5.75 -33.06
CA GLN A 97 18.22 -5.93 -31.93
C GLN A 97 17.90 -4.93 -30.82
N SER A 98 17.56 -3.70 -31.20
CA SER A 98 17.11 -2.65 -30.27
C SER A 98 15.82 -3.06 -29.56
N ILE A 99 14.85 -3.65 -30.28
CA ILE A 99 13.62 -4.20 -29.68
C ILE A 99 13.94 -5.35 -28.73
N ALA A 100 14.85 -6.26 -29.10
CA ALA A 100 15.22 -7.39 -28.25
C ALA A 100 15.91 -6.93 -26.95
N ILE A 101 16.86 -6.00 -27.03
CA ILE A 101 17.55 -5.44 -25.87
C ILE A 101 16.58 -4.65 -24.99
N LEU A 102 15.72 -3.83 -25.60
CA LEU A 102 14.68 -3.10 -24.86
C LEU A 102 13.72 -4.06 -24.15
N GLY A 103 13.29 -5.13 -24.82
CA GLY A 103 12.43 -6.16 -24.26
C GLY A 103 13.09 -6.90 -23.09
N LEU A 104 14.36 -7.29 -23.23
CA LEU A 104 15.14 -7.90 -22.16
C LEU A 104 15.27 -6.95 -20.96
N TYR A 105 15.62 -5.69 -21.21
CA TYR A 105 15.76 -4.67 -20.19
C TYR A 105 14.46 -4.44 -19.43
N ILE A 106 13.34 -4.24 -20.14
CA ILE A 106 12.01 -4.13 -19.52
C ILE A 106 11.66 -5.40 -18.74
N GLY A 107 11.97 -6.59 -19.28
CA GLY A 107 11.76 -7.87 -18.60
C GLY A 107 12.51 -7.96 -17.28
N VAL A 108 13.77 -7.55 -17.23
CA VAL A 108 14.58 -7.50 -16.00
C VAL A 108 14.00 -6.52 -14.98
N LEU A 109 13.55 -5.34 -15.42
CA LEU A 109 12.90 -4.37 -14.53
C LEU A 109 11.60 -4.90 -13.94
N LEU A 110 10.76 -5.55 -14.76
CA LEU A 110 9.53 -6.18 -14.29
C LEU A 110 9.82 -7.33 -13.32
N LEU A 111 10.84 -8.14 -13.58
CA LEU A 111 11.28 -9.20 -12.68
C LEU A 111 11.74 -8.62 -11.33
N ALA A 112 12.59 -7.59 -11.34
CA ALA A 112 13.03 -6.91 -10.13
C ALA A 112 11.87 -6.30 -9.34
N ALA A 113 10.92 -5.66 -10.03
CA ALA A 113 9.70 -5.15 -9.42
C ALA A 113 8.87 -6.27 -8.77
N THR A 114 8.72 -7.42 -9.45
CA THR A 114 8.02 -8.60 -8.92
C THR A 114 8.69 -9.13 -7.66
N VAL A 115 10.02 -9.32 -7.70
CA VAL A 115 10.80 -9.78 -6.52
C VAL A 115 10.65 -8.79 -5.37
N SER A 116 10.73 -7.49 -5.64
CA SER A 116 10.52 -6.44 -4.64
C SER A 116 9.11 -6.48 -4.06
N SER A 117 8.07 -6.68 -4.87
CA SER A 117 6.69 -6.81 -4.40
C SER A 117 6.50 -8.06 -3.53
N CYS A 118 7.04 -9.21 -3.95
CA CYS A 118 7.02 -10.44 -3.14
C CYS A 118 7.77 -10.26 -1.81
N TRP A 119 8.89 -9.55 -1.82
CA TRP A 119 9.62 -9.24 -0.59
C TRP A 119 8.82 -8.34 0.35
N GLN A 120 8.15 -7.31 -0.17
CA GLN A 120 7.31 -6.42 0.62
C GLN A 120 6.11 -7.15 1.24
N LEU A 121 5.50 -8.11 0.53
CA LEU A 121 4.42 -8.94 1.07
C LEU A 121 4.86 -9.78 2.28
N ASN A 122 6.13 -10.15 2.36
CA ASN A 122 6.66 -10.90 3.50
C ASN A 122 7.04 -10.01 4.69
N GLN A 123 7.12 -8.69 4.51
CA GLN A 123 7.42 -7.74 5.57
C GLN A 123 6.10 -7.16 6.09
N THR A 124 5.43 -7.93 6.93
CA THR A 124 4.08 -7.69 7.47
C THR A 124 3.95 -6.40 8.30
N ASP A 125 2.81 -5.74 8.11
CA ASP A 125 2.06 -4.87 9.03
C ASP A 125 2.82 -3.75 9.73
N ALA A 126 3.27 -2.77 8.95
CA ALA A 126 3.47 -1.43 9.49
C ALA A 126 2.14 -0.64 9.38
N PRO A 127 1.65 0.01 10.46
CA PRO A 127 0.40 0.79 10.44
C PRO A 127 0.33 1.89 9.36
N ARG A 128 1.49 2.28 8.81
CA ARG A 128 1.65 3.28 7.74
C ARG A 128 1.80 2.67 6.35
N GLN A 129 1.51 1.38 6.18
CA GLN A 129 1.58 0.68 4.91
C GLN A 129 0.22 0.05 4.58
N PRO A 130 -0.81 0.88 4.33
CA PRO A 130 -2.14 0.37 4.03
C PRO A 130 -2.13 -0.45 2.74
N GLU A 131 -2.92 -1.51 2.72
CA GLU A 131 -3.10 -2.32 1.53
C GLU A 131 -3.82 -1.54 0.43
N GLY A 132 -3.34 -1.68 -0.80
CA GLY A 132 -3.92 -0.96 -1.95
C GLY A 132 -5.23 -1.56 -2.49
N PHE A 133 -5.69 -2.69 -1.97
CA PHE A 133 -6.78 -3.48 -2.55
C PHE A 133 -8.12 -3.31 -1.82
N PHE A 134 -8.10 -3.03 -0.52
CA PHE A 134 -9.30 -2.92 0.30
C PHE A 134 -9.39 -1.53 0.90
N ALA A 135 -10.59 -0.96 0.87
CA ALA A 135 -10.85 0.35 1.48
C ALA A 135 -11.05 0.27 2.99
N ASP A 136 -11.51 -0.88 3.47
CA ASP A 136 -11.81 -1.14 4.87
C ASP A 136 -11.21 -2.51 5.23
N ILE A 137 -10.39 -2.53 6.27
CA ILE A 137 -9.77 -3.74 6.81
C ILE A 137 -10.01 -3.77 8.32
N SER A 138 -10.24 -4.97 8.86
CA SER A 138 -10.32 -5.17 10.30
C SER A 138 -8.94 -4.93 10.91
N ALA A 139 -8.85 -4.08 11.92
CA ALA A 139 -7.60 -3.87 12.65
C ALA A 139 -7.24 -5.12 13.46
N ASP A 140 -5.95 -5.43 13.61
CA ASP A 140 -5.49 -6.61 14.37
C ASP A 140 -5.98 -6.62 15.82
N ASP A 141 -6.19 -5.43 16.38
CA ASP A 141 -6.58 -5.21 17.76
C ASP A 141 -8.00 -5.71 18.10
N VAL A 142 -8.86 -5.94 17.11
CA VAL A 142 -10.17 -6.57 17.33
C VAL A 142 -10.04 -8.01 17.82
N ARG A 143 -8.95 -8.71 17.47
CA ARG A 143 -8.65 -10.05 17.99
C ARG A 143 -8.33 -9.98 19.47
N ASN A 144 -7.50 -9.00 19.86
CA ASN A 144 -7.19 -8.74 21.26
C ASN A 144 -8.44 -8.42 22.08
N LEU A 145 -9.37 -7.64 21.52
CA LEU A 145 -10.68 -7.39 22.15
C LEU A 145 -11.43 -8.70 22.44
N ALA A 146 -11.55 -9.59 21.46
CA ALA A 146 -12.24 -10.85 21.62
C ALA A 146 -11.55 -11.78 22.64
N ASP A 147 -10.21 -11.82 22.60
CA ASP A 147 -9.38 -12.59 23.53
C ASP A 147 -9.51 -12.05 24.96
N ASP A 148 -9.49 -10.74 25.15
CA ASP A 148 -9.65 -10.08 26.45
C ASP A 148 -11.05 -10.30 27.03
N ILE A 149 -12.09 -10.26 26.20
CA ILE A 149 -13.45 -10.62 26.63
C ILE A 149 -13.49 -12.09 27.06
N GLY A 150 -12.86 -12.99 26.30
CA GLY A 150 -12.78 -14.42 26.64
C GLY A 150 -12.04 -14.65 27.96
N MET A 151 -10.92 -13.96 28.16
CA MET A 151 -10.15 -13.97 29.40
C MET A 151 -11.01 -13.47 30.58
N LEU A 152 -11.66 -12.31 30.45
CA LEU A 152 -12.53 -11.76 31.49
C LEU A 152 -13.72 -12.68 31.80
N SER A 153 -14.29 -13.31 30.77
CA SER A 153 -15.37 -14.30 30.94
C SER A 153 -14.90 -15.50 31.75
N SER A 154 -13.73 -16.05 31.41
CA SER A 154 -13.14 -17.19 32.12
C SER A 154 -12.84 -16.85 33.59
N GLN A 155 -12.36 -15.64 33.87
CA GLN A 155 -12.05 -15.20 35.24
C GLN A 155 -13.30 -14.98 36.09
N ARG A 156 -14.40 -14.48 35.51
CA ARG A 156 -15.62 -14.11 36.24
C ARG A 156 -16.65 -15.23 36.32
N VAL A 157 -16.74 -16.07 35.30
CA VAL A 157 -17.81 -17.09 35.14
C VAL A 157 -17.24 -18.51 35.08
N GLY A 158 -15.95 -18.67 34.79
CA GLY A 158 -15.30 -19.97 34.62
C GLY A 158 -15.37 -20.53 33.20
N ASP A 159 -16.14 -19.91 32.30
CA ASP A 159 -16.26 -20.26 30.88
C ASP A 159 -15.91 -19.03 30.02
N PRO A 160 -15.08 -19.15 28.96
CA PRO A 160 -14.67 -18.04 28.11
C PRO A 160 -15.79 -17.42 27.26
N HIS A 161 -16.98 -18.03 27.18
CA HIS A 161 -18.03 -17.62 26.24
C HIS A 161 -19.40 -17.37 26.90
N GLU A 162 -19.49 -17.37 28.23
CA GLU A 162 -20.77 -17.28 28.95
C GLU A 162 -21.03 -15.97 29.71
N ILE A 163 -20.08 -15.04 29.70
CA ILE A 163 -20.31 -13.72 30.29
C ILE A 163 -21.39 -12.95 29.52
N PRO A 164 -22.33 -12.27 30.21
CA PRO A 164 -23.26 -11.36 29.55
C PRO A 164 -22.50 -10.21 28.87
N LEU A 165 -22.68 -10.06 27.56
CA LEU A 165 -22.01 -9.06 26.72
C LEU A 165 -23.04 -8.23 25.97
N ILE A 166 -22.99 -6.91 26.16
CA ILE A 166 -23.82 -5.94 25.44
C ILE A 166 -22.93 -5.18 24.46
N VAL A 167 -23.23 -5.29 23.16
CA VAL A 167 -22.57 -4.49 22.13
C VAL A 167 -23.51 -3.39 21.69
N GLN A 168 -23.07 -2.15 21.86
CA GLN A 168 -23.81 -0.97 21.46
C GLN A 168 -23.65 -0.75 19.95
N MET A 169 -24.76 -0.56 19.26
CA MET A 169 -24.82 -0.29 17.82
C MET A 169 -25.53 1.03 17.55
N ARG A 170 -25.17 1.69 16.45
CA ARG A 170 -25.84 2.93 16.00
C ARG A 170 -27.15 2.63 15.27
N ALA A 171 -27.13 1.70 14.32
CA ALA A 171 -28.28 1.37 13.47
C ALA A 171 -28.40 -0.13 13.20
N ALA A 172 -27.29 -0.79 12.89
CA ALA A 172 -27.21 -2.22 12.65
C ALA A 172 -25.98 -2.82 13.36
N PRO A 173 -25.99 -4.14 13.64
CA PRO A 173 -24.82 -4.85 14.14
C PRO A 173 -23.63 -4.68 13.20
N ASP A 174 -22.48 -4.38 13.78
CA ASP A 174 -21.23 -4.31 13.02
C ASP A 174 -20.80 -5.73 12.60
N PRO A 175 -20.53 -5.99 11.31
CA PRO A 175 -20.24 -7.34 10.83
C PRO A 175 -18.90 -7.88 11.34
N VAL A 176 -17.91 -7.02 11.59
CA VAL A 176 -16.60 -7.44 12.10
C VAL A 176 -16.73 -7.85 13.57
N LEU A 177 -17.36 -7.01 14.40
CA LEU A 177 -17.66 -7.39 15.78
C LEU A 177 -18.55 -8.64 15.85
N ALA A 178 -19.56 -8.75 14.98
CA ALA A 178 -20.43 -9.93 14.96
C ALA A 178 -19.67 -11.20 14.61
N TRP A 179 -18.68 -11.13 13.72
CA TRP A 179 -17.84 -12.28 13.39
C TRP A 179 -16.92 -12.69 14.54
N TYR A 180 -16.23 -11.72 15.15
CA TYR A 180 -15.27 -12.00 16.24
C TYR A 180 -15.95 -12.39 17.56
N LEU A 181 -17.17 -11.91 17.81
CA LEU A 181 -17.94 -12.20 19.02
C LEU A 181 -18.96 -13.33 18.82
N ARG A 182 -18.95 -14.01 17.67
CA ARG A 182 -19.97 -15.04 17.32
C ARG A 182 -20.05 -16.20 18.32
N ASP A 183 -18.95 -16.49 19.00
CA ASP A 183 -18.86 -17.63 19.93
C ASP A 183 -19.44 -17.29 21.32
N MET A 184 -19.74 -16.01 21.59
CA MET A 184 -20.33 -15.55 22.86
C MET A 184 -21.81 -15.94 22.94
N ARG A 185 -22.16 -16.80 23.90
CA ARG A 185 -23.52 -17.34 24.05
C ARG A 185 -24.54 -16.33 24.55
N LYS A 186 -24.09 -15.35 25.33
CA LYS A 186 -24.93 -14.29 25.93
C LYS A 186 -24.64 -12.91 25.33
N LEU A 187 -24.42 -12.88 24.01
CA LEU A 187 -24.26 -11.65 23.24
C LEU A 187 -25.62 -10.99 22.99
N THR A 188 -25.72 -9.70 23.29
CA THR A 188 -26.89 -8.87 23.02
C THR A 188 -26.48 -7.61 22.29
N TRP A 189 -27.20 -7.30 21.20
CA TRP A 189 -27.01 -6.07 20.45
C TRP A 189 -28.04 -5.05 20.91
N ALA A 190 -27.60 -3.87 21.35
CA ALA A 190 -28.47 -2.81 21.83
C ALA A 190 -28.18 -1.50 21.13
N LEU A 191 -29.21 -0.70 20.85
CA LEU A 191 -29.03 0.64 20.28
C LEU A 191 -28.38 1.58 21.31
N ALA A 192 -27.38 2.35 20.88
CA ALA A 192 -26.75 3.35 21.74
C ALA A 192 -27.70 4.55 21.98
N PRO A 193 -27.76 5.11 23.20
CA PRO A 193 -27.14 4.64 24.43
C PRO A 193 -27.96 3.53 25.10
N ALA A 194 -27.31 2.40 25.40
CA ALA A 194 -27.93 1.34 26.18
C ALA A 194 -27.46 1.42 27.64
N ALA A 195 -28.40 1.48 28.59
CA ALA A 195 -28.07 1.42 30.01
C ALA A 195 -27.51 0.04 30.36
N ALA A 196 -26.38 -0.01 31.08
CA ALA A 196 -25.92 -1.28 31.65
C ALA A 196 -26.88 -1.73 32.74
N ALA A 197 -27.18 -3.03 32.75
CA ALA A 197 -28.06 -3.62 33.76
C ALA A 197 -27.45 -3.47 35.16
N SER A 198 -28.26 -3.02 36.12
CA SER A 198 -27.94 -2.98 37.54
C SER A 198 -28.25 -4.33 38.18
N GLY A 199 -27.25 -5.07 38.64
CA GLY A 199 -27.44 -6.40 39.22
C GLY A 199 -26.16 -7.04 39.78
N ALA A 200 -26.29 -8.24 40.35
CA ALA A 200 -25.19 -8.96 40.99
C ALA A 200 -24.05 -9.38 40.04
N GLN A 201 -24.29 -9.38 38.73
CA GLN A 201 -23.31 -9.69 37.71
C GLN A 201 -23.37 -8.61 36.62
N MET A 202 -22.48 -7.63 36.72
CA MET A 202 -22.42 -6.51 35.78
C MET A 202 -21.94 -6.99 34.40
N PRO A 203 -22.68 -6.73 33.30
CA PRO A 203 -22.33 -7.17 31.96
C PRO A 203 -21.08 -6.45 31.44
N LEU A 204 -20.36 -7.09 30.52
CA LEU A 204 -19.37 -6.38 29.70
C LEU A 204 -20.11 -5.54 28.66
N VAL A 205 -19.64 -4.31 28.42
CA VAL A 205 -20.24 -3.41 27.44
C VAL A 205 -19.19 -3.00 26.42
N VAL A 206 -19.49 -3.15 25.14
CA VAL A 206 -18.64 -2.64 24.03
C VAL A 206 -19.35 -1.47 23.37
N SER A 207 -18.71 -0.30 23.34
CA SER A 207 -19.26 0.92 22.73
C SER A 207 -18.30 1.53 21.72
N PHE A 208 -18.81 2.26 20.73
CA PHE A 208 -17.95 3.03 19.80
C PHE A 208 -17.38 4.27 20.49
N ALA A 209 -16.09 4.55 20.29
CA ALA A 209 -15.38 5.63 21.00
C ALA A 209 -15.69 7.03 20.46
N GLU A 210 -16.13 7.14 19.19
CA GLU A 210 -16.42 8.40 18.51
C GLU A 210 -17.80 8.97 18.87
N ASP A 211 -18.67 8.17 19.49
CA ASP A 211 -19.94 8.62 20.04
C ASP A 211 -19.69 9.24 21.42
N ALA A 212 -19.55 10.56 21.46
CA ALA A 212 -19.26 11.30 22.69
C ALA A 212 -20.50 11.45 23.62
N PRO A 213 -20.28 11.49 24.96
CA PRO A 213 -19.25 10.71 25.63
C PRO A 213 -19.63 9.24 25.51
N ALA A 214 -18.67 8.33 25.47
CA ALA A 214 -18.94 6.93 25.72
C ALA A 214 -19.69 6.88 27.05
N VAL A 215 -21.01 6.70 26.98
CA VAL A 215 -21.88 6.82 28.14
C VAL A 215 -21.40 5.72 29.07
N LEU A 216 -20.68 6.15 30.12
CA LEU A 216 -20.18 5.26 31.15
C LEU A 216 -21.35 4.36 31.52
N PRO A 217 -21.20 3.03 31.44
CA PRO A 217 -22.30 2.13 31.79
C PRO A 217 -22.75 2.33 33.25
N GLY A 218 -21.99 3.06 34.05
CA GLY A 218 -22.31 3.59 35.37
C GLY A 218 -21.02 3.99 36.09
N GLU A 219 -21.13 4.40 37.35
CA GLU A 219 -19.96 4.46 38.24
C GLU A 219 -19.40 3.03 38.44
N GLY A 220 -18.07 2.88 38.39
CA GLY A 220 -17.39 1.59 38.62
C GLY A 220 -16.96 0.82 37.37
N TYR A 221 -17.14 1.35 36.15
CA TYR A 221 -16.58 0.71 34.94
C TYR A 221 -15.20 1.28 34.56
N ALA A 222 -14.28 0.40 34.19
CA ALA A 222 -13.00 0.72 33.57
C ALA A 222 -13.06 0.40 32.07
N GLY A 223 -12.58 1.33 31.23
CA GLY A 223 -12.59 1.21 29.78
C GLY A 223 -11.21 0.86 29.21
N SER A 224 -11.15 -0.06 28.26
CA SER A 224 -9.99 -0.34 27.43
C SER A 224 -10.31 -0.06 25.96
N HIS A 225 -9.40 0.60 25.24
CA HIS A 225 -9.62 1.03 23.86
C HIS A 225 -9.04 0.03 22.87
N TYR A 226 -9.83 -0.31 21.86
CA TYR A 226 -9.43 -1.19 20.77
C TYR A 226 -9.72 -0.56 19.42
N GLN A 227 -8.89 -0.89 18.43
CA GLN A 227 -9.10 -0.54 17.03
C GLN A 227 -9.99 -1.60 16.36
N LEU A 228 -11.02 -1.15 15.65
CA LEU A 228 -11.96 -2.06 14.97
C LEU A 228 -11.75 -2.06 13.45
N HIS A 229 -11.91 -0.89 12.83
CA HIS A 229 -11.75 -0.72 11.39
C HIS A 229 -10.62 0.24 11.10
N GLN A 230 -9.82 -0.08 10.10
CA GLN A 230 -8.89 0.85 9.48
C GLN A 230 -9.43 1.18 8.10
N ASN A 231 -9.86 2.43 7.91
CA ASN A 231 -10.36 2.89 6.62
C ASN A 231 -9.24 3.62 5.89
N TRP A 232 -8.93 3.15 4.69
CA TRP A 232 -7.94 3.80 3.83
C TRP A 232 -8.47 3.98 2.41
N LEU A 233 -8.38 5.20 1.91
CA LEU A 233 -8.69 5.52 0.52
C LEU A 233 -7.51 6.28 -0.10
N PRO A 234 -7.17 6.03 -1.38
CA PRO A 234 -6.15 6.81 -2.09
C PRO A 234 -6.42 8.32 -2.09
N SER A 235 -7.68 8.75 -1.96
CA SER A 235 -8.07 10.16 -1.85
C SER A 235 -7.44 10.85 -0.65
N VAL A 236 -7.17 10.12 0.44
CA VAL A 236 -6.51 10.65 1.65
C VAL A 236 -5.10 11.15 1.35
N LEU A 237 -4.45 10.64 0.29
CA LEU A 237 -3.15 11.16 -0.17
C LEU A 237 -3.25 12.55 -0.82
N MET A 238 -4.44 12.93 -1.29
CA MET A 238 -4.68 14.16 -2.06
C MET A 238 -5.48 15.21 -1.30
N GLU A 239 -6.11 14.86 -0.18
CA GLU A 239 -7.11 15.69 0.53
C GLU A 239 -6.51 16.80 1.41
N GLN A 240 -5.21 17.09 1.29
CA GLN A 240 -4.67 18.31 1.88
C GLN A 240 -5.18 19.50 1.07
N ASN A 241 -6.25 20.13 1.54
CA ASN A 241 -6.74 21.43 1.07
C ASN A 241 -5.63 22.47 1.25
N VAL A 242 -4.80 22.57 0.24
CA VAL A 242 -3.78 23.60 0.16
C VAL A 242 -4.46 24.87 -0.29
N GLU A 243 -4.77 25.76 0.66
CA GLU A 243 -5.22 27.11 0.33
C GLU A 243 -4.19 27.77 -0.60
N ARG A 244 -4.66 28.15 -1.79
CA ARG A 244 -3.85 28.84 -2.78
C ARG A 244 -3.63 30.26 -2.30
N ILE A 245 -2.44 30.56 -1.79
CA ILE A 245 -2.08 31.91 -1.41
C ILE A 245 -1.79 32.71 -2.70
N GLU A 246 -2.58 33.75 -2.96
CA GLU A 246 -2.35 34.66 -4.08
C GLU A 246 -1.02 35.42 -3.88
N GLY A 247 -0.24 35.58 -4.95
CA GLY A 247 1.07 36.25 -4.91
C GLY A 247 2.30 35.34 -4.83
N GLN A 248 2.15 34.02 -4.65
CA GLN A 248 3.29 33.10 -4.63
C GLN A 248 4.01 33.00 -5.99
N SER A 249 5.34 32.91 -5.93
CA SER A 249 6.23 32.64 -7.05
C SER A 249 6.01 31.23 -7.64
N TRP A 250 6.46 31.00 -8.88
CA TRP A 250 6.29 29.69 -9.53
C TRP A 250 7.00 28.55 -8.77
N SER A 251 8.19 28.80 -8.22
CA SER A 251 8.94 27.80 -7.44
C SER A 251 8.24 27.41 -6.14
N GLU A 252 7.63 28.37 -5.44
CA GLU A 252 6.84 28.11 -4.23
C GLU A 252 5.60 27.27 -4.55
N ARG A 253 4.90 27.58 -5.65
CA ARG A 253 3.75 26.77 -6.11
C ARG A 253 4.16 25.34 -6.43
N MET A 254 5.31 25.15 -7.08
CA MET A 254 5.83 23.82 -7.40
C MET A 254 6.28 23.07 -6.16
N ALA A 255 6.95 23.73 -5.21
CA ALA A 255 7.35 23.14 -3.94
C ALA A 255 6.11 22.72 -3.13
N GLN A 256 5.08 23.56 -3.10
CA GLN A 256 3.82 23.29 -2.41
C GLN A 256 3.07 22.12 -3.05
N ALA A 257 2.94 22.09 -4.38
CA ALA A 257 2.33 20.99 -5.11
C ALA A 257 3.14 19.68 -4.97
N TRP A 258 4.47 19.77 -4.91
CA TRP A 258 5.34 18.64 -4.63
C TRP A 258 5.05 18.05 -3.26
N SER A 259 5.04 18.87 -2.20
CA SER A 259 4.83 18.39 -0.84
C SER A 259 3.43 17.82 -0.61
N SER A 260 2.39 18.43 -1.20
CA SER A 260 1.00 18.05 -0.93
C SER A 260 0.48 16.94 -1.83
N LYS A 261 0.88 16.91 -3.12
CA LYS A 261 0.27 16.03 -4.12
C LYS A 261 1.22 14.98 -4.66
N TYR A 262 2.37 15.40 -5.18
CA TYR A 262 3.24 14.47 -5.91
C TYR A 262 4.07 13.57 -5.00
N ARG A 263 4.62 14.11 -3.92
CA ARG A 263 5.46 13.36 -2.99
C ARG A 263 4.70 12.26 -2.25
N PRO A 264 3.51 12.50 -1.64
CA PRO A 264 2.77 11.43 -0.96
C PRO A 264 2.38 10.31 -1.92
N LEU A 265 1.97 10.66 -3.15
CA LEU A 265 1.61 9.71 -4.19
C LEU A 265 2.82 8.87 -4.64
N LEU A 266 3.97 9.49 -4.93
CA LEU A 266 5.19 8.76 -5.30
C LEU A 266 5.69 7.88 -4.16
N ARG A 267 5.63 8.37 -2.93
CA ARG A 267 6.02 7.61 -1.74
C ARG A 267 5.12 6.40 -1.53
N TRP A 268 3.82 6.53 -1.77
CA TRP A 268 2.90 5.40 -1.72
C TRP A 268 3.13 4.43 -2.90
N MET A 269 3.38 4.91 -4.12
CA MET A 269 3.65 4.01 -5.24
C MET A 269 4.96 3.21 -5.07
N LEU A 270 6.02 3.82 -4.55
CA LEU A 270 7.33 3.18 -4.41
C LEU A 270 7.46 2.36 -3.11
N PHE A 271 6.91 2.85 -2.01
CA PHE A 271 7.12 2.26 -0.69
C PHE A 271 5.84 1.78 -0.01
N ARG A 272 4.67 2.00 -0.63
CA ARG A 272 3.35 1.82 0.01
C ARG A 272 3.18 2.59 1.32
N LYS A 273 4.02 3.60 1.58
CA LYS A 273 4.02 4.34 2.85
C LYS A 273 3.16 5.60 2.77
N ILE A 274 2.31 5.76 3.77
CA ILE A 274 1.54 6.99 4.01
C ILE A 274 2.19 7.85 5.09
N GLY A 275 1.92 9.16 5.04
CA GLY A 275 2.53 10.14 5.93
C GLY A 275 1.83 10.28 7.29
N GLN A 276 0.52 10.04 7.31
CA GLN A 276 -0.32 10.04 8.51
C GLN A 276 -0.91 8.65 8.69
N ASP A 277 -1.18 8.26 9.93
CA ASP A 277 -1.89 7.02 10.20
C ASP A 277 -3.33 7.17 9.66
N PRO A 278 -3.86 6.13 8.98
CA PRO A 278 -5.19 6.23 8.39
C PRO A 278 -6.25 6.31 9.49
N PRO A 279 -7.44 6.87 9.21
CA PRO A 279 -8.50 6.95 10.19
C PRO A 279 -8.88 5.54 10.68
N VAL A 280 -8.92 5.40 12.00
CA VAL A 280 -9.24 4.14 12.68
C VAL A 280 -10.50 4.33 13.50
N GLN A 281 -11.51 3.52 13.22
CA GLN A 281 -12.69 3.44 14.06
C GLN A 281 -12.35 2.66 15.32
N ARG A 282 -12.67 3.21 16.49
CA ARG A 282 -12.34 2.61 17.78
C ARG A 282 -13.56 2.18 18.56
N VAL A 283 -13.38 1.13 19.34
CA VAL A 283 -14.35 0.64 20.31
C VAL A 283 -13.72 0.65 21.70
N VAL A 284 -14.57 0.72 22.72
CA VAL A 284 -14.18 0.68 24.12
C VAL A 284 -14.87 -0.51 24.77
N LEU A 285 -14.07 -1.38 25.37
CA LEU A 285 -14.55 -2.44 26.26
C LEU A 285 -14.66 -1.88 27.66
N TRP A 286 -15.86 -1.85 28.20
CA TRP A 286 -16.14 -1.48 29.57
C TRP A 286 -16.30 -2.73 30.42
N ALA A 287 -15.47 -2.83 31.45
CA ALA A 287 -15.56 -3.87 32.47
C ALA A 287 -15.80 -3.24 33.84
N ALA A 288 -16.79 -3.72 34.58
CA ALA A 288 -17.01 -3.29 35.96
C ALA A 288 -15.83 -3.68 36.85
N GLY A 289 -15.26 -2.74 37.60
CA GLY A 289 -14.32 -2.96 38.67
C GLY A 289 -15.01 -3.54 39.91
N TYR A 290 -14.29 -4.39 40.64
CA TYR A 290 -14.72 -4.94 41.93
C TYR A 290 -14.45 -3.97 43.07
#